data_AF-A0AAD2HUT0-F1
#
_entry.id   AF-A0AAD2HUT0-F1
#
_cell.length_a   1.000
_cell.length_b   1.000
_cell.length_c   1.000
_cell.angle_alpha   90.00
_cell.angle_beta   90.00
_cell.angle_gamma   90.00
#
_symmetry.space_group_name_H-M   'P 1'
#
loop_
_entity.id
_entity.type
_entity.pdbx_description
1 polymer ?
#
loop_
_entity_poly.entity_id
_entity_poly.type
_entity_poly.pdbx_seq_one_letter_code
_entity_poly.pdbx_strand_id
1 'polypeptide(L)'
;MAHKNAHPDNVPGTLQRGKACLRCRKRKMRCDGAKPACQQCSRAKKGDACEYDDGKSKTRTQILRETIVRLEHRVRELEDPEYLSPAVALFDPHIRGFSESPPSSSYDSAEASFSHSPFPSDSAHSPEGSWCNNAVSPSPPLFSPELFFPDPEPQFQPPMDLAIMLLEIFSPHRHQCGLEIQTGELIDSLNRPSHEQRHPALMSAIFLWACFISRPELLSQHEEHYLALALDAVRDGLREGDSIVDIIRASCILSSYFLANGRLVEGNYHASAAAAMAVQCGLHTNAAAASDSDWFLDAGDELKPYKIDMKRGERILAFWQVYNLDRCWSVVLRKPVVIPETSINSPWPRDVAEYHGCALNNSVDFQTIKSFLEGNVSDDGYSMGALRSKASALFERAASLSVNWDSGMKSTELELAISSFITTLPSLHSSLDPEDKHLLIAVHTLAHTALISLHDRLASNDPVSYEQCSHAARACCAIITQLSETDFAYLDPILGHCWTSVAEVLLREIMTVNASWPPVSSDSIRNDLASVLYAMDSLSAKFPILGIAATKIQKRLPQL
;
A
#
# COMPACT_ATOMS: atom_id res chain seq x y z
N MET A 1 24.13 35.72 86.64
CA MET A 1 23.41 34.55 87.21
C MET A 1 22.34 34.12 86.22
N ALA A 2 22.42 32.84 85.81
CA ALA A 2 21.40 31.94 85.26
C ALA A 2 19.93 32.24 85.66
N HIS A 3 18.85 31.76 85.03
CA HIS A 3 18.56 30.87 83.88
C HIS A 3 17.02 31.02 83.67
N LYS A 4 16.52 30.93 82.43
CA LYS A 4 15.36 30.07 82.10
C LYS A 4 15.16 29.95 80.58
N ASN A 5 15.11 28.69 80.15
CA ASN A 5 14.89 28.20 78.79
C ASN A 5 13.46 28.44 78.30
N ALA A 6 13.31 28.61 76.99
CA ALA A 6 12.20 28.04 76.22
C ALA A 6 12.64 27.84 74.76
N HIS A 7 12.83 26.58 74.38
CA HIS A 7 12.81 26.13 72.99
C HIS A 7 11.34 25.86 72.63
N PRO A 8 10.95 26.04 71.36
CA PRO A 8 10.23 24.94 70.73
C PRO A 8 10.75 24.64 69.32
N ASP A 9 11.05 23.36 69.13
CA ASP A 9 10.86 22.53 67.94
C ASP A 9 10.58 23.22 66.60
N ASN A 10 11.61 23.27 65.73
CA ASN A 10 11.42 23.50 64.30
C ASN A 10 11.38 22.15 63.58
N VAL A 11 10.21 21.50 63.62
CA VAL A 11 9.91 20.34 62.78
C VAL A 11 9.83 20.84 61.33
N PRO A 12 10.64 20.32 60.37
CA PRO A 12 10.53 20.73 58.98
C PRO A 12 9.22 20.17 58.43
N GLY A 13 8.21 21.02 58.36
CA GLY A 13 6.90 20.69 57.82
C GLY A 13 7.06 19.98 56.47
N THR A 14 6.42 18.83 56.34
CA THR A 14 6.36 18.11 55.07
C THR A 14 5.69 19.02 54.04
N LEU A 15 6.45 19.38 53.01
CA LEU A 15 5.96 20.24 51.94
C LEU A 15 4.70 19.61 51.32
N GLN A 16 3.60 20.38 51.21
CA GLN A 16 2.37 19.88 50.61
C GLN A 16 2.63 19.31 49.20
N ARG A 17 1.95 18.20 48.87
CA ARG A 17 2.14 17.46 47.62
C ARG A 17 1.97 18.42 46.43
N GLY A 18 3.01 18.54 45.60
CA GLY A 18 3.00 19.42 44.42
C GLY A 18 3.66 20.80 44.61
N LYS A 19 4.12 21.17 45.81
CA LYS A 19 4.79 22.47 46.07
C LYS A 19 6.32 22.45 45.97
N ALA A 20 6.92 21.32 45.58
CA ALA A 20 8.37 21.21 45.38
C ALA A 20 8.82 22.00 44.14
N CYS A 21 10.02 22.60 44.18
CA CYS A 21 10.58 23.29 43.02
C CYS A 21 10.74 22.33 41.82
N LEU A 22 10.70 22.88 40.61
CA LEU A 22 10.71 22.12 39.36
C LEU A 22 11.95 21.21 39.26
N ARG A 23 13.11 21.69 39.72
CA ARG A 23 14.36 20.94 39.68
C ARG A 23 14.38 19.74 40.63
N CYS A 24 13.91 19.91 41.87
CA CYS A 24 13.80 18.79 42.82
C CYS A 24 12.74 17.78 42.38
N ARG A 25 11.64 18.25 41.77
CA ARG A 25 10.60 17.39 41.18
C ARG A 25 11.14 16.56 40.01
N LYS A 26 11.85 17.18 39.06
CA LYS A 26 12.48 16.48 37.91
C LYS A 26 13.50 15.43 38.37
N ARG A 27 14.25 15.73 39.44
CA ARG A 27 15.26 14.82 40.00
C ARG A 27 14.71 13.84 41.05
N LYS A 28 13.40 13.82 41.31
CA LYS A 28 12.73 12.96 42.30
C LYS A 28 13.40 13.00 43.69
N MET A 29 13.81 14.17 44.16
CA MET A 29 14.47 14.36 45.46
C MET A 29 13.68 15.30 46.38
N ARG A 30 13.94 15.19 47.70
CA ARG A 30 13.23 15.99 48.73
C ARG A 30 13.55 17.48 48.56
N CYS A 31 12.51 18.31 48.56
CA CYS A 31 12.59 19.77 48.49
C CYS A 31 12.08 20.36 49.82
N ASP A 32 12.83 21.31 50.37
CA ASP A 32 12.51 22.04 51.59
C ASP A 32 11.62 23.28 51.35
N GLY A 33 11.45 23.70 50.08
CA GLY A 33 10.49 24.75 49.73
C GLY A 33 10.91 26.19 50.06
N ALA A 34 12.14 26.42 50.55
CA ALA A 34 12.63 27.76 50.84
C ALA A 34 12.77 28.63 49.57
N LYS A 35 12.37 29.90 49.65
CA LYS A 35 12.51 30.91 48.58
C LYS A 35 13.57 31.94 48.98
N PRO A 36 14.43 32.45 48.06
CA PRO A 36 14.36 32.35 46.59
C PRO A 36 14.89 31.03 46.01
N ALA A 37 15.67 30.23 46.76
CA ALA A 37 16.13 28.91 46.32
C ALA A 37 16.13 27.91 47.47
N CYS A 38 15.69 26.68 47.21
CA CYS A 38 15.66 25.61 48.21
C CYS A 38 17.07 25.20 48.63
N GLN A 39 17.27 24.73 49.86
CA GLN A 39 18.60 24.34 50.37
C GLN A 39 19.31 23.35 49.45
N GLN A 40 18.57 22.40 48.87
CA GLN A 40 19.16 21.40 47.99
C GLN A 40 19.67 22.00 46.66
N CYS A 41 18.99 23.03 46.13
CA CYS A 41 19.43 23.74 44.94
C CYS A 41 20.58 24.72 45.24
N SER A 42 20.55 25.35 46.41
CA SER A 42 21.62 26.22 46.90
C SER A 42 22.92 25.45 47.15
N ARG A 43 22.86 24.29 47.82
CA ARG A 43 24.01 23.39 48.01
C ARG A 43 24.59 22.90 46.69
N ALA A 44 23.74 22.70 45.68
CA ALA A 44 24.16 22.28 44.35
C ALA A 44 24.72 23.43 43.49
N LYS A 45 24.95 24.62 44.06
CA LYS A 45 25.39 25.85 43.36
C LYS A 45 24.53 26.18 42.13
N LYS A 46 23.24 25.81 42.16
CA LYS A 46 22.25 26.13 41.12
C LYS A 46 21.02 26.76 41.77
N GLY A 47 21.25 27.77 42.62
CA GLY A 47 20.19 28.54 43.26
C GLY A 47 19.35 29.28 42.22
N ASP A 48 19.99 29.84 41.20
CA ASP A 48 19.34 30.65 40.15
C ASP A 48 18.40 29.85 39.25
N ALA A 49 18.59 28.53 39.18
CA ALA A 49 17.73 27.61 38.42
C ALA A 49 16.65 26.93 39.31
N CYS A 50 16.44 27.43 40.53
CA CYS A 50 15.45 26.92 41.48
C CYS A 50 14.09 27.60 41.27
N GLU A 51 13.36 27.13 40.27
CA GLU A 51 12.07 27.72 39.91
C GLU A 51 10.88 26.98 40.56
N TYR A 52 9.89 27.76 40.98
CA TYR A 52 8.62 27.28 41.52
C TYR A 52 7.51 27.70 40.57
N ASP A 53 6.62 26.77 40.24
CA ASP A 53 5.43 27.07 39.43
C ASP A 53 4.44 27.88 40.27
N ASP A 54 4.16 29.12 39.85
CA ASP A 54 3.23 30.03 40.52
C ASP A 54 1.75 29.72 40.21
N GLY A 55 1.44 28.61 39.54
CA GLY A 55 0.08 28.09 39.41
C GLY A 55 -0.84 28.96 38.54
N LYS A 56 -0.29 29.80 37.67
CA LYS A 56 -1.05 30.64 36.71
C LYS A 56 -1.16 30.02 35.32
N SER A 57 -1.13 28.70 35.19
CA SER A 57 -1.47 28.02 33.93
C SER A 57 -3.00 28.11 33.72
N LYS A 58 -3.42 28.73 32.60
CA LYS A 58 -4.83 28.80 32.20
C LYS A 58 -5.41 27.38 32.16
N THR A 59 -6.55 27.16 32.79
CA THR A 59 -7.20 25.84 32.80
C THR A 59 -7.63 25.43 31.39
N ARG A 60 -7.65 24.13 31.09
CA ARG A 60 -8.06 23.57 29.80
C ARG A 60 -9.41 24.13 29.33
N THR A 61 -10.35 24.35 30.24
CA THR A 61 -11.67 24.92 29.96
C THR A 61 -11.60 26.39 29.51
N GLN A 62 -10.65 27.15 30.04
CA GLN A 62 -10.44 28.55 29.66
C GLN A 62 -9.78 28.65 28.27
N ILE A 63 -8.86 27.74 27.96
CA ILE A 63 -8.26 27.61 26.61
C ILE A 63 -9.35 27.25 25.60
N LEU A 64 -10.22 26.27 25.90
CA LEU A 64 -11.32 25.90 25.00
C LEU A 64 -12.28 27.06 24.72
N ARG A 65 -12.64 27.85 25.73
CA ARG A 65 -13.52 29.02 25.54
C ARG A 65 -12.88 30.09 24.66
N GLU A 66 -11.58 30.33 24.84
CA GLU A 66 -10.81 31.27 24.02
C GLU A 66 -10.72 30.79 22.56
N THR A 67 -10.62 29.47 22.34
CA THR A 67 -10.65 28.85 21.00
C THR A 67 -12.04 28.94 20.36
N ILE A 68 -13.12 28.70 21.12
CA ILE A 68 -14.49 28.82 20.61
C ILE A 68 -14.76 30.24 20.11
N VAL A 69 -14.42 31.26 20.92
CA VAL A 69 -14.62 32.68 20.52
C VAL A 69 -13.83 33.03 19.26
N ARG A 70 -12.61 32.50 19.12
CA ARG A 70 -11.79 32.71 17.91
C ARG A 70 -12.40 32.04 16.67
N LEU A 71 -12.91 30.82 16.82
CA LEU A 71 -13.53 30.08 15.72
C LEU A 71 -14.85 30.72 15.29
N GLU A 72 -15.68 31.17 16.24
CA GLU A 72 -16.91 31.91 15.94
C GLU A 72 -16.65 33.22 15.20
N HIS A 73 -15.57 33.94 15.55
CA HIS A 73 -15.15 35.13 14.81
C HIS A 73 -14.73 34.80 13.38
N ARG A 74 -13.98 33.71 13.19
CA ARG A 74 -13.50 33.31 11.86
C ARG A 74 -14.62 32.82 10.95
N VAL A 75 -15.61 32.11 11.51
CA VAL A 75 -16.80 31.71 10.76
C VAL A 75 -17.57 32.96 10.29
N ARG A 76 -17.73 33.96 11.17
CA ARG A 76 -18.39 35.23 10.80
C ARG A 76 -17.68 35.99 9.67
N GLU A 77 -16.35 35.98 9.63
CA GLU A 77 -15.58 36.57 8.52
C GLU A 77 -15.75 35.79 7.21
N LEU A 78 -15.93 34.47 7.28
CA LEU A 78 -16.05 33.60 6.10
C LEU A 78 -17.49 33.52 5.57
N GLU A 79 -18.47 33.86 6.40
CA GLU A 79 -19.89 33.93 6.04
C GLU A 79 -20.32 35.31 5.53
N ASP A 80 -19.44 36.32 5.55
CA ASP A 80 -19.72 37.66 5.04
C ASP A 80 -19.66 37.68 3.49
N PRO A 81 -20.80 37.87 2.79
CA PRO A 81 -20.85 37.79 1.34
C PRO A 81 -20.12 38.93 0.61
N GLU A 82 -19.68 39.98 1.31
CA GLU A 82 -18.87 41.07 0.72
C GLU A 82 -17.39 40.68 0.47
N TYR A 83 -16.90 39.55 0.99
CA TYR A 83 -15.51 39.07 0.79
C TYR A 83 -15.37 37.87 -0.16
N LEU A 84 -16.47 37.40 -0.76
CA LEU A 84 -16.43 36.42 -1.85
C LEU A 84 -16.22 37.15 -3.20
N SER A 85 -14.97 37.38 -3.57
CA SER A 85 -14.61 37.81 -4.93
C SER A 85 -15.22 36.86 -5.98
N PRO A 86 -15.84 37.36 -7.06
CA PRO A 86 -16.58 36.52 -8.01
C PRO A 86 -15.63 35.54 -8.71
N ALA A 87 -16.01 34.26 -8.72
CA ALA A 87 -15.27 33.19 -9.36
C ALA A 87 -14.92 33.54 -10.82
N VAL A 88 -13.64 33.37 -11.17
CA VAL A 88 -13.13 33.52 -12.53
C VAL A 88 -13.85 32.53 -13.44
N ALA A 89 -14.67 33.03 -14.35
CA ALA A 89 -15.25 32.22 -15.42
C ALA A 89 -14.15 31.87 -16.44
N LEU A 90 -13.83 30.58 -16.56
CA LEU A 90 -12.93 30.07 -17.60
C LEU A 90 -13.64 30.10 -18.96
N PHE A 91 -12.92 30.58 -19.99
CA PHE A 91 -13.42 30.75 -21.36
C PHE A 91 -13.31 29.45 -22.16
N ASP A 92 -14.40 29.03 -22.82
CA ASP A 92 -14.47 27.81 -23.64
C ASP A 92 -13.91 28.07 -25.06
N PRO A 93 -12.87 27.35 -25.53
CA PRO A 93 -12.26 27.58 -26.85
C PRO A 93 -13.07 27.05 -28.04
N HIS A 94 -14.21 26.38 -27.84
CA HIS A 94 -14.92 25.66 -28.91
C HIS A 94 -16.19 26.34 -29.44
N ILE A 95 -16.46 27.60 -29.09
CA ILE A 95 -17.59 28.36 -29.66
C ILE A 95 -17.10 29.44 -30.64
N ARG A 96 -16.75 29.01 -31.87
CA ARG A 96 -16.84 29.77 -33.14
C ARG A 96 -16.87 28.75 -34.30
N GLY A 97 -17.85 28.65 -35.18
CA GLY A 97 -19.10 29.38 -35.36
C GLY A 97 -19.95 28.67 -36.42
N PHE A 98 -21.27 28.83 -36.32
CA PHE A 98 -22.21 28.58 -37.41
C PHE A 98 -22.40 29.89 -38.18
N SER A 99 -22.12 29.91 -39.50
CA SER A 99 -23.06 30.41 -40.51
C SER A 99 -22.55 30.14 -41.94
N GLU A 100 -23.38 29.41 -42.70
CA GLU A 100 -23.72 29.55 -44.13
C GLU A 100 -22.66 29.31 -45.25
N SER A 101 -23.01 28.36 -46.13
CA SER A 101 -22.41 27.98 -47.43
C SER A 101 -23.12 28.68 -48.62
N PRO A 102 -22.89 28.39 -49.94
CA PRO A 102 -21.75 27.86 -50.74
C PRO A 102 -21.61 28.68 -52.10
N PRO A 103 -21.18 28.19 -53.31
CA PRO A 103 -20.54 26.92 -53.75
C PRO A 103 -19.39 26.99 -54.82
N SER A 104 -18.90 25.78 -55.20
CA SER A 104 -18.14 25.36 -56.42
C SER A 104 -16.59 25.43 -56.33
N SER A 105 -15.77 24.53 -56.89
CA SER A 105 -15.92 23.27 -57.66
C SER A 105 -14.55 22.56 -57.80
N SER A 106 -14.59 21.22 -57.89
CA SER A 106 -13.78 20.30 -58.74
C SER A 106 -12.24 20.14 -58.63
N TYR A 107 -11.85 18.85 -58.77
CA TYR A 107 -10.61 18.21 -59.27
C TYR A 107 -9.31 18.37 -58.45
N ASP A 108 -8.28 17.52 -58.52
CA ASP A 108 -8.01 16.09 -58.71
C ASP A 108 -6.46 15.99 -58.59
N SER A 109 -5.95 14.82 -58.16
CA SER A 109 -4.62 14.27 -58.46
C SER A 109 -3.34 14.70 -57.69
N ALA A 110 -2.83 13.71 -56.93
CA ALA A 110 -1.56 12.98 -57.13
C ALA A 110 -0.21 13.50 -56.56
N GLU A 111 0.36 12.59 -55.75
CA GLU A 111 1.75 12.07 -55.74
C GLU A 111 2.95 13.02 -55.56
N ALA A 112 3.72 12.81 -54.47
CA ALA A 112 4.89 11.93 -54.45
C ALA A 112 5.89 12.27 -53.31
N SER A 113 6.39 11.20 -52.69
CA SER A 113 7.47 11.09 -51.71
C SER A 113 8.79 11.76 -52.11
N PHE A 114 9.67 12.07 -51.15
CA PHE A 114 11.03 11.51 -51.03
C PHE A 114 11.68 11.88 -49.69
N SER A 115 12.57 10.99 -49.24
CA SER A 115 13.17 10.90 -47.92
C SER A 115 14.63 11.38 -47.88
N HIS A 116 15.08 11.77 -46.68
CA HIS A 116 16.45 11.84 -46.11
C HIS A 116 17.51 12.88 -46.59
N SER A 117 17.87 13.78 -45.64
CA SER A 117 19.20 14.13 -45.05
C SER A 117 20.46 14.07 -45.94
N PRO A 118 21.39 15.07 -45.95
CA PRO A 118 22.42 15.23 -44.88
C PRO A 118 23.00 16.66 -44.64
N PHE A 119 23.75 16.79 -43.53
CA PHE A 119 24.44 17.96 -42.93
C PHE A 119 25.34 18.82 -43.84
N PRO A 120 25.81 19.99 -43.33
CA PRO A 120 27.26 20.09 -43.10
C PRO A 120 27.69 20.66 -41.73
N SER A 121 28.89 20.23 -41.35
CA SER A 121 29.63 20.43 -40.10
C SER A 121 30.40 21.76 -39.97
N ASP A 122 30.87 21.96 -38.72
CA ASP A 122 32.12 22.61 -38.28
C ASP A 122 32.21 24.15 -38.27
N SER A 123 32.81 24.82 -37.28
CA SER A 123 33.33 24.43 -35.96
C SER A 123 33.77 25.71 -35.20
N ALA A 124 33.90 25.56 -33.88
CA ALA A 124 34.74 26.33 -32.95
C ALA A 124 34.42 27.81 -32.68
N HIS A 125 33.92 28.11 -31.48
CA HIS A 125 34.67 28.76 -30.40
C HIS A 125 33.77 28.95 -29.17
N SER A 126 34.13 28.33 -28.04
CA SER A 126 33.57 28.61 -26.71
C SER A 126 33.88 30.04 -26.26
N PRO A 127 33.15 30.58 -25.28
CA PRO A 127 33.84 30.82 -24.02
C PRO A 127 33.03 30.49 -22.75
N GLU A 128 33.79 30.08 -21.75
CA GLU A 128 33.45 29.98 -20.34
C GLU A 128 33.15 31.36 -19.73
N GLY A 129 32.22 31.38 -18.76
CA GLY A 129 32.44 31.96 -17.44
C GLY A 129 32.60 33.49 -17.24
N SER A 130 31.84 33.98 -16.26
CA SER A 130 32.11 35.14 -15.40
C SER A 130 31.47 36.48 -15.80
N TRP A 131 30.27 36.72 -15.25
CA TRP A 131 29.76 38.07 -15.03
C TRP A 131 29.56 38.27 -13.54
N CYS A 132 30.57 38.90 -12.92
CA CYS A 132 30.44 39.53 -11.62
C CYS A 132 29.84 40.94 -11.77
N ASN A 133 29.06 41.30 -10.76
CA ASN A 133 28.80 42.63 -10.21
C ASN A 133 27.55 43.44 -10.63
N ASN A 134 26.74 43.62 -9.57
CA ASN A 134 26.10 44.86 -9.10
C ASN A 134 24.63 45.08 -9.46
N ALA A 135 23.75 44.53 -8.61
CA ALA A 135 22.52 45.21 -8.21
C ALA A 135 22.37 45.14 -6.68
N VAL A 136 22.34 46.32 -6.07
CA VAL A 136 22.25 46.58 -4.62
C VAL A 136 20.83 46.25 -4.14
N SER A 137 20.73 45.43 -3.10
CA SER A 137 19.49 45.04 -2.42
C SER A 137 19.37 45.76 -1.08
N PRO A 138 18.21 46.31 -0.66
CA PRO A 138 18.06 46.94 0.63
C PRO A 138 17.75 45.90 1.72
N SER A 139 18.64 45.77 2.69
CA SER A 139 18.49 44.91 3.88
C SER A 139 17.60 45.56 4.95
N PRO A 140 16.82 44.81 5.75
CA PRO A 140 16.40 45.24 7.08
C PRO A 140 17.45 44.88 8.14
N PRO A 141 17.48 45.57 9.30
CA PRO A 141 18.64 45.59 10.20
C PRO A 141 18.79 44.32 11.04
N LEU A 142 20.05 43.95 11.26
CA LEU A 142 20.52 43.02 12.30
C LEU A 142 20.31 43.65 13.68
N PHE A 143 19.48 43.02 14.52
CA PHE A 143 19.63 42.80 15.97
C PHE A 143 18.26 42.40 16.54
N SER A 144 17.97 41.10 16.52
CA SER A 144 16.90 40.48 17.31
C SER A 144 17.52 39.29 18.06
N PRO A 145 17.28 39.12 19.37
CA PRO A 145 17.84 38.00 20.12
C PRO A 145 17.28 36.70 19.55
N GLU A 146 18.14 35.69 19.40
CA GLU A 146 17.77 34.32 19.04
C GLU A 146 16.62 33.82 19.92
N LEU A 147 15.40 33.93 19.41
CA LEU A 147 14.34 33.02 19.79
C LEU A 147 14.73 31.69 19.16
N PHE A 148 15.32 30.81 19.96
CA PHE A 148 15.34 29.38 19.69
C PHE A 148 13.89 28.94 19.46
N PHE A 149 13.45 28.94 18.20
CA PHE A 149 12.41 28.03 17.79
C PHE A 149 13.05 26.65 17.88
N PRO A 150 12.51 25.71 18.68
CA PRO A 150 12.86 24.32 18.49
C PRO A 150 12.61 24.02 17.00
N ASP A 151 13.59 23.43 16.32
CA ASP A 151 13.31 22.77 15.04
C ASP A 151 12.03 21.95 15.24
N PRO A 152 11.04 22.02 14.33
CA PRO A 152 9.91 21.12 14.42
C PRO A 152 10.49 19.70 14.42
N GLU A 153 10.28 18.95 15.51
CA GLU A 153 10.64 17.53 15.55
C GLU A 153 10.15 16.88 14.26
N PRO A 154 10.93 15.98 13.63
CA PRO A 154 10.53 15.35 12.39
C PRO A 154 9.14 14.73 12.59
N GLN A 155 8.14 15.29 11.90
CA GLN A 155 6.71 15.04 12.10
C GLN A 155 6.27 13.63 11.64
N PHE A 156 7.22 12.70 11.53
CA PHE A 156 7.11 11.43 10.83
C PHE A 156 6.98 10.22 11.75
N GLN A 157 7.30 10.34 13.04
CA GLN A 157 7.29 9.20 13.95
C GLN A 157 6.25 9.33 15.05
N PRO A 158 5.24 8.43 15.09
CA PRO A 158 4.36 8.36 16.24
C PRO A 158 5.14 7.97 17.50
N PRO A 159 4.57 8.23 18.70
CA PRO A 159 5.12 7.70 19.93
C PRO A 159 5.36 6.19 19.83
N MET A 160 6.47 5.70 20.40
CA MET A 160 6.90 4.30 20.27
C MET A 160 5.78 3.30 20.59
N ASP A 161 5.02 3.55 21.66
CA ASP A 161 3.90 2.69 22.07
C ASP A 161 2.80 2.61 21.01
N LEU A 162 2.54 3.72 20.31
CA LEU A 162 1.58 3.77 19.21
C LEU A 162 2.14 3.05 17.96
N ALA A 163 3.43 3.21 17.67
CA ALA A 163 4.08 2.51 16.56
C ALA A 163 3.98 0.99 16.75
N ILE A 164 4.29 0.48 17.95
CA ILE A 164 4.20 -0.95 18.27
C ILE A 164 2.76 -1.43 18.16
N MET A 165 1.79 -0.70 18.72
CA MET A 165 0.36 -1.04 18.60
C MET A 165 -0.08 -1.16 17.15
N LEU A 166 0.30 -0.21 16.28
CA LEU A 166 -0.06 -0.25 14.86
C LEU A 166 0.59 -1.43 14.13
N LEU A 167 1.83 -1.79 14.49
CA LEU A 167 2.50 -2.99 13.95
C LEU A 167 1.80 -4.29 14.39
N GLU A 168 1.37 -4.38 15.65
CA GLU A 168 0.61 -5.53 16.15
C GLU A 168 -0.76 -5.67 15.47
N ILE A 169 -1.45 -4.54 15.25
CA ILE A 169 -2.71 -4.49 14.49
C ILE A 169 -2.48 -4.94 13.03
N PHE A 170 -1.39 -4.51 12.40
CA PHE A 170 -1.07 -4.87 11.02
C PHE A 170 -0.63 -6.34 10.85
N SER A 171 0.09 -6.90 11.82
CA SER A 171 0.74 -8.21 11.74
C SER A 171 -0.13 -9.35 11.17
N PRO A 172 -1.38 -9.58 11.63
CA PRO A 172 -2.23 -10.65 11.11
C PRO A 172 -2.87 -10.31 9.75
N HIS A 173 -2.69 -9.09 9.23
CA HIS A 173 -3.23 -8.61 7.97
C HIS A 173 -2.16 -8.45 6.88
N ARG A 174 -0.88 -8.74 7.17
CA ARG A 174 0.24 -8.51 6.27
C ARG A 174 0.12 -9.23 4.92
N HIS A 175 -0.52 -10.41 4.90
CA HIS A 175 -0.75 -11.20 3.68
C HIS A 175 -1.71 -10.51 2.70
N GLN A 176 -2.64 -9.68 3.17
CA GLN A 176 -3.53 -8.88 2.30
C GLN A 176 -2.75 -7.89 1.43
N CYS A 177 -1.54 -7.52 1.86
CA CYS A 177 -0.63 -6.66 1.12
C CYS A 177 0.50 -7.43 0.41
N GLY A 178 0.57 -8.76 0.57
CA GLY A 178 1.71 -9.57 0.13
C GLY A 178 3.03 -9.20 0.83
N LEU A 179 2.97 -8.61 2.03
CA LEU A 179 4.16 -8.18 2.77
C LEU A 179 4.69 -9.32 3.65
N GLU A 180 5.65 -10.06 3.12
CA GLU A 180 6.34 -11.13 3.85
C GLU A 180 7.57 -10.57 4.59
N ILE A 181 7.34 -10.03 5.80
CA ILE A 181 8.37 -9.55 6.72
C ILE A 181 8.00 -10.00 8.14
N GLN A 182 8.99 -10.41 8.95
CA GLN A 182 8.75 -10.73 10.35
C GLN A 182 8.45 -9.46 11.16
N THR A 183 7.34 -9.47 11.91
CA THR A 183 6.93 -8.35 12.76
C THR A 183 8.01 -7.96 13.77
N GLY A 184 8.79 -8.94 14.27
CA GLY A 184 9.93 -8.69 15.15
C GLY A 184 10.98 -7.78 14.51
N GLU A 185 11.27 -7.92 13.21
CA GLU A 185 12.24 -7.06 12.51
C GLU A 185 11.75 -5.62 12.37
N LEU A 186 10.44 -5.43 12.18
CA LEU A 186 9.83 -4.09 12.12
C LEU A 186 9.90 -3.40 13.49
N ILE A 187 9.64 -4.14 14.57
CA ILE A 187 9.76 -3.62 15.95
C ILE A 187 11.23 -3.32 16.30
N ASP A 188 12.14 -4.23 15.96
CA ASP A 188 13.58 -4.04 16.19
C ASP A 188 14.09 -2.81 15.45
N SER A 189 13.59 -2.58 14.23
CA SER A 189 13.95 -1.43 13.43
C SER A 189 13.63 -0.11 14.12
N LEU A 190 12.50 -0.01 14.83
CA LEU A 190 12.13 1.20 15.57
C LEU A 190 13.16 1.57 16.68
N ASN A 191 13.91 0.59 17.18
CA ASN A 191 14.92 0.79 18.22
C ASN A 191 16.33 1.10 17.66
N ARG A 192 16.53 1.04 16.34
CA ARG A 192 17.82 1.31 15.70
C ARG A 192 18.06 2.81 15.49
N PRO A 193 19.31 3.25 15.28
CA PRO A 193 19.60 4.62 14.86
C PRO A 193 18.92 4.95 13.52
N SER A 194 18.57 6.22 13.28
CA SER A 194 17.76 6.68 12.12
C SER A 194 18.22 6.15 10.75
N HIS A 195 19.53 6.02 10.52
CA HIS A 195 20.10 5.52 9.26
C HIS A 195 20.01 4.00 9.07
N GLU A 196 19.74 3.24 10.15
CA GLU A 196 19.53 1.78 10.12
C GLU A 196 18.04 1.40 10.25
N GLN A 197 17.16 2.39 10.41
CA GLN A 197 15.73 2.16 10.48
C GLN A 197 15.16 1.85 9.10
N ARG A 198 14.04 1.13 9.07
CA ARG A 198 13.21 0.96 7.88
C ARG A 198 12.77 2.31 7.37
N HIS A 199 12.69 2.44 6.06
CA HIS A 199 12.38 3.72 5.45
C HIS A 199 11.00 4.23 5.93
N PRO A 200 10.85 5.54 6.24
CA PRO A 200 9.59 6.11 6.72
C PRO A 200 8.40 5.87 5.79
N ALA A 201 8.64 5.73 4.49
CA ALA A 201 7.60 5.38 3.50
C ALA A 201 6.93 4.05 3.82
N LEU A 202 7.71 3.00 4.10
CA LEU A 202 7.19 1.68 4.41
C LEU A 202 6.45 1.69 5.75
N MET A 203 7.04 2.30 6.78
CA MET A 203 6.43 2.39 8.10
C MET A 203 5.10 3.16 8.07
N SER A 204 5.06 4.30 7.37
CA SER A 204 3.84 5.10 7.21
C SER A 204 2.76 4.35 6.43
N ALA A 205 3.13 3.59 5.40
CA ALA A 205 2.18 2.77 4.65
C ALA A 205 1.62 1.61 5.49
N ILE A 206 2.45 0.98 6.35
CA ILE A 206 2.01 -0.04 7.31
C ILE A 206 1.04 0.57 8.33
N PHE A 207 1.38 1.74 8.89
CA PHE A 207 0.52 2.46 9.83
C PHE A 207 -0.81 2.89 9.19
N LEU A 208 -0.78 3.33 7.94
CA LEU A 208 -1.96 3.61 7.15
C LEU A 208 -2.86 2.37 7.05
N TRP A 209 -2.29 1.21 6.70
CA TRP A 209 -3.07 -0.02 6.60
C TRP A 209 -3.66 -0.42 7.95
N ALA A 210 -2.91 -0.28 9.05
CA ALA A 210 -3.40 -0.50 10.41
C ALA A 210 -4.60 0.41 10.75
N CYS A 211 -4.51 1.70 10.46
CA CYS A 211 -5.64 2.64 10.62
C CYS A 211 -6.85 2.25 9.78
N PHE A 212 -6.63 1.79 8.55
CA PHE A 212 -7.68 1.34 7.64
C PHE A 212 -8.44 0.10 8.16
N ILE A 213 -7.71 -0.92 8.65
CA ILE A 213 -8.35 -2.13 9.18
C ILE A 213 -9.06 -1.91 10.52
N SER A 214 -8.65 -0.90 11.29
CA SER A 214 -9.31 -0.48 12.53
C SER A 214 -10.64 0.25 12.33
N ARG A 215 -11.17 0.43 11.11
CA ARG A 215 -12.50 1.03 10.92
C ARG A 215 -13.60 0.19 11.60
N PRO A 216 -14.60 0.81 12.27
CA PRO A 216 -14.85 2.25 12.46
C PRO A 216 -14.28 2.85 13.77
N GLU A 217 -13.23 2.26 14.35
CA GLU A 217 -12.64 2.68 15.62
C GLU A 217 -11.86 4.01 15.52
N LEU A 218 -11.45 4.57 16.68
CA LEU A 218 -10.78 5.88 16.78
C LEU A 218 -9.52 6.01 15.93
N LEU A 219 -8.77 4.92 15.73
CA LEU A 219 -7.54 4.92 14.94
C LEU A 219 -7.79 5.26 13.46
N SER A 220 -8.99 4.97 12.94
CA SER A 220 -9.36 5.29 11.55
C SER A 220 -9.35 6.79 11.24
N GLN A 221 -9.45 7.66 12.26
CA GLN A 221 -9.36 9.12 12.09
C GLN A 221 -7.98 9.59 11.62
N HIS A 222 -6.94 8.75 11.76
CA HIS A 222 -5.57 9.05 11.37
C HIS A 222 -5.21 8.53 9.97
N GLU A 223 -6.16 7.93 9.25
CA GLU A 223 -5.94 7.37 7.91
C GLU A 223 -5.42 8.43 6.92
N GLU A 224 -6.05 9.60 6.83
CA GLU A 224 -5.58 10.68 5.96
C GLU A 224 -4.17 11.19 6.33
N HIS A 225 -3.86 11.21 7.62
CA HIS A 225 -2.56 11.64 8.11
C HIS A 225 -1.44 10.69 7.65
N TYR A 226 -1.58 9.39 7.89
CA TYR A 226 -0.59 8.41 7.47
C TYR A 226 -0.54 8.22 5.94
N LEU A 227 -1.65 8.45 5.25
CA LEU A 227 -1.66 8.50 3.79
C LEU A 227 -0.78 9.63 3.27
N ALA A 228 -0.94 10.84 3.80
CA ALA A 228 -0.10 11.99 3.41
C ALA A 228 1.38 11.72 3.71
N LEU A 229 1.70 11.22 4.91
CA LEU A 229 3.08 10.88 5.28
C LEU A 229 3.69 9.82 4.36
N ALA A 230 2.96 8.76 4.03
CA ALA A 230 3.44 7.71 3.13
C ALA A 230 3.71 8.25 1.72
N LEU A 231 2.80 9.07 1.17
CA LEU A 231 2.97 9.68 -0.15
C LEU A 231 4.17 10.65 -0.20
N ASP A 232 4.32 11.50 0.81
CA ASP A 232 5.46 12.41 0.92
C ASP A 232 6.77 11.65 1.07
N ALA A 233 6.82 10.65 1.94
CA ALA A 233 8.02 9.85 2.16
C ALA A 233 8.40 9.00 0.93
N VAL A 234 7.43 8.48 0.15
CA VAL A 234 7.73 7.83 -1.13
C VAL A 234 8.39 8.83 -2.09
N ARG A 235 7.83 10.03 -2.25
CA ARG A 235 8.40 11.06 -3.12
C ARG A 235 9.82 11.44 -2.70
N ASP A 236 10.04 11.63 -1.40
CA ASP A 236 11.33 12.10 -0.89
C ASP A 236 12.39 10.98 -0.94
N GLY A 237 12.03 9.74 -0.61
CA GLY A 237 12.92 8.59 -0.77
C GLY A 237 13.35 8.34 -2.23
N LEU A 238 12.48 8.61 -3.21
CA LEU A 238 12.85 8.54 -4.63
C LEU A 238 13.88 9.59 -5.06
N ARG A 239 13.95 10.73 -4.36
CA ARG A 239 14.96 11.77 -4.61
C ARG A 239 16.31 11.40 -4.02
N GLU A 240 16.30 10.76 -2.86
CA GLU A 240 17.50 10.35 -2.14
C GLU A 240 18.14 9.10 -2.76
N GLY A 241 17.32 8.15 -3.23
CA GLY A 241 17.79 6.92 -3.87
C GLY A 241 18.13 5.79 -2.89
N ASP A 242 17.96 6.01 -1.59
CA ASP A 242 18.22 5.04 -0.53
C ASP A 242 17.01 4.14 -0.26
N SER A 243 17.24 2.93 0.25
CA SER A 243 16.20 2.00 0.70
C SER A 243 15.08 1.72 -0.31
N ILE A 244 15.43 1.62 -1.60
CA ILE A 244 14.48 1.47 -2.71
C ILE A 244 13.51 0.29 -2.55
N VAL A 245 13.94 -0.80 -1.90
CA VAL A 245 13.09 -1.96 -1.60
C VAL A 245 11.93 -1.57 -0.69
N ASP A 246 12.19 -0.77 0.36
CA ASP A 246 11.15 -0.30 1.26
C ASP A 246 10.19 0.68 0.55
N ILE A 247 10.69 1.51 -0.36
CA ILE A 247 9.87 2.42 -1.19
C ILE A 247 8.95 1.64 -2.14
N ILE A 248 9.46 0.59 -2.77
CA ILE A 248 8.69 -0.32 -3.62
C ILE A 248 7.59 -1.01 -2.81
N ARG A 249 7.94 -1.56 -1.64
CA ARG A 249 6.98 -2.21 -0.73
C ARG A 249 5.91 -1.23 -0.23
N ALA A 250 6.29 0.00 0.11
CA ALA A 250 5.35 1.06 0.48
C ALA A 250 4.37 1.36 -0.65
N SER A 251 4.86 1.44 -1.89
CA SER A 251 4.03 1.65 -3.08
C SER A 251 3.07 0.48 -3.31
N CYS A 252 3.47 -0.76 -3.03
CA CYS A 252 2.56 -1.90 -3.06
C CYS A 252 1.42 -1.78 -2.04
N ILE A 253 1.72 -1.42 -0.80
CA ILE A 253 0.71 -1.24 0.26
C ILE A 253 -0.24 -0.08 -0.08
N LEU A 254 0.28 1.06 -0.57
CA LEU A 254 -0.53 2.18 -1.04
C LEU A 254 -1.47 1.76 -2.18
N SER A 255 -0.96 0.97 -3.13
CA SER A 255 -1.76 0.43 -4.22
C SER A 255 -2.92 -0.45 -3.71
N SER A 256 -2.63 -1.39 -2.81
CA SER A 256 -3.65 -2.22 -2.17
C SER A 256 -4.67 -1.38 -1.41
N TYR A 257 -4.23 -0.31 -0.73
CA TYR A 257 -5.08 0.58 0.04
C TYR A 257 -6.06 1.35 -0.87
N PHE A 258 -5.58 1.83 -2.02
CA PHE A 258 -6.43 2.49 -2.99
C PHE A 258 -7.38 1.52 -3.68
N LEU A 259 -6.95 0.29 -3.98
CA LEU A 259 -7.85 -0.77 -4.47
C LEU A 259 -8.98 -1.03 -3.47
N ALA A 260 -8.62 -1.19 -2.19
CA ALA A 260 -9.56 -1.42 -1.10
C ALA A 260 -10.59 -0.29 -0.99
N ASN A 261 -10.18 0.97 -1.17
CA ASN A 261 -11.08 2.12 -1.17
C ASN A 261 -11.76 2.41 -2.53
N GLY A 262 -11.57 1.56 -3.55
CA GLY A 262 -12.13 1.76 -4.90
C GLY A 262 -11.51 2.90 -5.71
N ARG A 263 -10.38 3.46 -5.27
CA ARG A 263 -9.62 4.54 -5.95
C ARG A 263 -8.70 3.96 -7.02
N LEU A 264 -9.30 3.38 -8.05
CA LEU A 264 -8.60 2.54 -9.04
C LEU A 264 -7.45 3.25 -9.79
N VAL A 265 -7.60 4.53 -10.12
CA VAL A 265 -6.58 5.29 -10.88
C VAL A 265 -5.31 5.46 -10.05
N GLU A 266 -5.46 5.87 -8.79
CA GLU A 266 -4.34 6.08 -7.86
C GLU A 266 -3.70 4.74 -7.49
N GLY A 267 -4.51 3.72 -7.22
CA GLY A 267 -4.00 2.38 -6.93
C GLY A 267 -3.16 1.81 -8.08
N ASN A 268 -3.61 1.98 -9.32
CA ASN A 268 -2.86 1.56 -10.48
C ASN A 268 -1.57 2.37 -10.68
N TYR A 269 -1.60 3.68 -10.44
CA TYR A 269 -0.38 4.50 -10.50
C TYR A 269 0.73 3.91 -9.60
N HIS A 270 0.40 3.59 -8.35
CA HIS A 270 1.36 3.00 -7.42
C HIS A 270 1.76 1.56 -7.81
N ALA A 271 0.83 0.74 -8.32
CA ALA A 271 1.16 -0.61 -8.82
C ALA A 271 2.16 -0.55 -9.99
N SER A 272 1.87 0.29 -10.99
CA SER A 272 2.72 0.45 -12.18
C SER A 272 4.08 1.05 -11.82
N ALA A 273 4.12 2.02 -10.89
CA ALA A 273 5.37 2.59 -10.41
C ALA A 273 6.22 1.53 -9.67
N ALA A 274 5.61 0.75 -8.77
CA ALA A 274 6.30 -0.34 -8.06
C ALA A 274 6.86 -1.39 -9.05
N ALA A 275 6.07 -1.78 -10.05
CA ALA A 275 6.49 -2.70 -11.10
C ALA A 275 7.68 -2.16 -11.93
N ALA A 276 7.60 -0.92 -12.39
CA ALA A 276 8.68 -0.29 -13.15
C ALA A 276 9.96 -0.18 -12.31
N MET A 277 9.86 0.25 -11.05
CA MET A 277 11.02 0.34 -10.14
C MET A 277 11.62 -1.04 -9.83
N ALA A 278 10.80 -2.06 -9.61
CA ALA A 278 11.30 -3.42 -9.37
C ALA A 278 12.11 -3.97 -10.55
N VAL A 279 11.68 -3.67 -11.78
CA VAL A 279 12.43 -4.03 -12.99
C VAL A 279 13.71 -3.19 -13.08
N GLN A 280 13.62 -1.88 -12.93
CA GLN A 280 14.75 -0.95 -13.04
C GLN A 280 15.85 -1.22 -12.00
N CYS A 281 15.49 -1.66 -10.80
CA CYS A 281 16.42 -2.03 -9.73
C CYS A 281 16.89 -3.50 -9.77
N GLY A 282 16.52 -4.24 -10.83
CA GLY A 282 16.95 -5.62 -11.02
C GLY A 282 16.39 -6.60 -9.98
N LEU A 283 15.23 -6.31 -9.37
CA LEU A 283 14.60 -7.25 -8.40
C LEU A 283 14.07 -8.51 -9.10
N HIS A 284 13.68 -8.38 -10.36
CA HIS A 284 13.23 -9.47 -11.23
C HIS A 284 14.36 -10.42 -11.67
N THR A 285 15.62 -10.09 -11.38
CA THR A 285 16.81 -10.88 -11.74
C THR A 285 17.55 -11.37 -10.51
N ASN A 286 18.14 -12.56 -10.57
CA ASN A 286 18.94 -13.10 -9.48
C ASN A 286 20.22 -12.27 -9.26
N ALA A 287 20.36 -11.69 -8.07
CA ALA A 287 21.52 -10.87 -7.69
C ALA A 287 22.88 -11.60 -7.82
N ALA A 288 22.91 -12.93 -7.71
CA ALA A 288 24.15 -13.70 -7.87
C ALA A 288 24.72 -13.68 -9.30
N ALA A 289 23.90 -13.35 -10.31
CA ALA A 289 24.34 -13.20 -11.70
C ALA A 289 24.93 -11.82 -12.01
N ALA A 290 24.71 -10.83 -11.15
CA ALA A 290 25.10 -9.43 -11.34
C ALA A 290 26.49 -9.10 -10.76
N SER A 291 27.37 -10.10 -10.63
CA SER A 291 28.71 -9.96 -10.01
C SER A 291 29.72 -9.13 -10.83
N ASP A 292 29.30 -8.42 -11.89
CA ASP A 292 30.18 -7.58 -12.72
C ASP A 292 29.75 -6.10 -12.77
N SER A 293 28.70 -5.71 -12.05
CA SER A 293 28.16 -4.34 -12.06
C SER A 293 27.90 -3.83 -10.65
N ASP A 294 29.00 -3.60 -9.95
CA ASP A 294 29.09 -3.19 -8.55
C ASP A 294 28.79 -1.68 -8.39
N TRP A 295 27.54 -1.29 -8.63
CA TRP A 295 27.07 0.11 -8.46
C TRP A 295 26.15 0.33 -7.25
N PHE A 296 25.83 -0.72 -6.47
CA PHE A 296 24.85 -0.63 -5.37
C PHE A 296 25.28 -1.28 -4.04
N LEU A 297 26.49 -1.84 -3.95
CA LEU A 297 27.07 -2.24 -2.66
C LEU A 297 28.09 -1.17 -2.27
N ASP A 298 27.76 -0.42 -1.22
CA ASP A 298 28.70 0.44 -0.52
C ASP A 298 29.94 -0.38 -0.16
N ALA A 299 31.05 -0.12 -0.85
CA ALA A 299 32.28 -0.92 -0.85
C ALA A 299 33.12 -0.72 0.44
N GLY A 300 32.47 -0.66 1.60
CA GLY A 300 33.09 -0.32 2.89
C GLY A 300 32.85 -1.29 4.04
N ASP A 301 31.89 -2.21 3.97
CA ASP A 301 31.54 -3.06 5.11
C ASP A 301 31.66 -4.56 4.77
N GLU A 302 32.54 -5.28 5.47
CA GLU A 302 32.64 -6.74 5.44
C GLU A 302 31.33 -7.35 6.00
N LEU A 303 30.29 -7.36 5.18
CA LEU A 303 28.98 -7.90 5.54
C LEU A 303 29.08 -9.42 5.66
N LYS A 304 28.81 -9.95 6.86
CA LYS A 304 28.74 -11.38 7.15
C LYS A 304 27.82 -12.10 6.13
N PRO A 305 28.16 -13.32 5.65
CA PRO A 305 27.38 -14.06 4.65
C PRO A 305 25.87 -14.12 4.94
N TYR A 306 25.48 -14.34 6.19
CA TYR A 306 24.07 -14.35 6.63
C TYR A 306 23.31 -13.03 6.35
N LYS A 307 23.97 -11.86 6.50
CA LYS A 307 23.33 -10.57 6.21
C LYS A 307 23.11 -10.37 4.71
N ILE A 308 23.97 -10.97 3.87
CA ILE A 308 23.85 -10.94 2.41
C ILE A 308 22.66 -11.80 1.98
N ASP A 309 22.54 -13.02 2.51
CA ASP A 309 21.43 -13.93 2.21
C ASP A 309 20.08 -13.36 2.65
N MET A 310 20.02 -12.70 3.82
CA MET A 310 18.82 -12.03 4.31
C MET A 310 18.39 -10.87 3.39
N LYS A 311 19.32 -9.98 3.00
CA LYS A 311 19.04 -8.90 2.04
C LYS A 311 18.61 -9.45 0.67
N ARG A 312 19.17 -10.59 0.25
CA ARG A 312 18.78 -11.29 -0.99
C ARG A 312 17.36 -11.86 -0.89
N GLY A 313 17.01 -12.49 0.23
CA GLY A 313 15.66 -12.97 0.50
C GLY A 313 14.63 -11.84 0.46
N GLU A 314 14.92 -10.72 1.11
CA GLU A 314 14.04 -9.55 1.08
C GLU A 314 13.77 -9.02 -0.35
N ARG A 315 14.80 -8.99 -1.20
CA ARG A 315 14.66 -8.59 -2.62
C ARG A 315 13.76 -9.55 -3.40
N ILE A 316 13.92 -10.86 -3.20
CA ILE A 316 13.08 -11.89 -3.83
C ILE A 316 11.62 -11.73 -3.39
N LEU A 317 11.38 -11.59 -2.08
CA LEU A 317 10.03 -11.41 -1.54
C LEU A 317 9.38 -10.10 -2.02
N ALA A 318 10.14 -9.01 -2.07
CA ALA A 318 9.65 -7.74 -2.61
C ALA A 318 9.30 -7.85 -4.11
N PHE A 319 10.10 -8.55 -4.91
CA PHE A 319 9.78 -8.81 -6.31
C PHE A 319 8.46 -9.57 -6.45
N TRP A 320 8.25 -10.65 -5.70
CA TRP A 320 7.03 -11.44 -5.79
C TRP A 320 5.79 -10.71 -5.26
N GLN A 321 5.93 -9.84 -4.27
CA GLN A 321 4.87 -8.92 -3.86
C GLN A 321 4.43 -8.02 -5.03
N VAL A 322 5.39 -7.40 -5.71
CA VAL A 322 5.14 -6.53 -6.87
C VAL A 322 4.56 -7.31 -8.04
N TYR A 323 5.10 -8.49 -8.34
CA TYR A 323 4.63 -9.36 -9.42
C TYR A 323 3.15 -9.73 -9.22
N ASN A 324 2.79 -10.19 -8.02
CA ASN A 324 1.41 -10.55 -7.69
C ASN A 324 0.45 -9.38 -7.87
N LEU A 325 0.87 -8.20 -7.42
CA LEU A 325 0.12 -6.96 -7.55
C LEU A 325 -0.08 -6.58 -9.03
N ASP A 326 0.99 -6.58 -9.84
CA ASP A 326 0.95 -6.26 -11.27
C ASP A 326 0.02 -7.21 -12.06
N ARG A 327 0.10 -8.53 -11.79
CA ARG A 327 -0.82 -9.52 -12.38
C ARG A 327 -2.28 -9.22 -12.05
N CYS A 328 -2.57 -8.98 -10.77
CA CYS A 328 -3.94 -8.72 -10.32
C CYS A 328 -4.49 -7.40 -10.88
N TRP A 329 -3.71 -6.32 -10.90
CA TRP A 329 -4.12 -5.03 -11.46
C TRP A 329 -4.33 -5.07 -12.98
N SER A 330 -3.50 -5.82 -13.71
CA SER A 330 -3.68 -6.09 -15.14
C SER A 330 -5.10 -6.61 -15.41
N VAL A 331 -5.56 -7.62 -14.65
CA VAL A 331 -6.90 -8.19 -14.82
C VAL A 331 -8.00 -7.22 -14.37
N VAL A 332 -7.85 -6.61 -13.20
CA VAL A 332 -8.85 -5.68 -12.63
C VAL A 332 -9.15 -4.54 -13.60
N LEU A 333 -8.13 -3.99 -14.26
CA LEU A 333 -8.28 -2.87 -15.19
C LEU A 333 -8.33 -3.28 -16.67
N ARG A 334 -8.17 -4.57 -16.97
CA ARG A 334 -8.07 -5.11 -18.33
C ARG A 334 -6.99 -4.39 -19.15
N LYS A 335 -5.80 -4.25 -18.58
CA LYS A 335 -4.64 -3.59 -19.16
C LYS A 335 -3.48 -4.57 -19.29
N PRO A 336 -2.51 -4.35 -20.19
CA PRO A 336 -1.31 -5.16 -20.23
C PRO A 336 -0.51 -5.02 -18.93
N VAL A 337 0.20 -6.08 -18.56
CA VAL A 337 1.13 -6.11 -17.43
C VAL A 337 2.33 -5.21 -17.66
N VAL A 338 2.90 -4.68 -16.57
CA VAL A 338 4.12 -3.85 -16.64
C VAL A 338 5.37 -4.74 -16.68
N ILE A 339 5.37 -5.87 -15.97
CA ILE A 339 6.53 -6.78 -15.91
C ILE A 339 6.39 -7.85 -17.01
N PRO A 340 7.22 -7.86 -18.06
CA PRO A 340 7.14 -8.90 -19.10
C PRO A 340 7.57 -10.25 -18.53
N GLU A 341 6.82 -11.32 -18.82
CA GLU A 341 7.15 -12.69 -18.33
C GLU A 341 8.56 -13.13 -18.76
N THR A 342 8.98 -12.74 -19.96
CA THR A 342 10.30 -13.08 -20.53
C THR A 342 11.48 -12.44 -19.81
N SER A 343 11.23 -11.41 -18.98
CA SER A 343 12.28 -10.72 -18.22
C SER A 343 12.58 -11.38 -16.87
N ILE A 344 11.72 -12.28 -16.41
CA ILE A 344 11.77 -12.79 -15.04
C ILE A 344 12.83 -13.88 -14.93
N ASN A 345 13.85 -13.61 -14.10
CA ASN A 345 14.89 -14.55 -13.71
C ASN A 345 15.04 -14.53 -12.18
N SER A 346 14.01 -14.97 -11.46
CA SER A 346 13.98 -15.06 -10.00
C SER A 346 13.48 -16.44 -9.56
N PRO A 347 14.06 -17.06 -8.51
CA PRO A 347 13.52 -18.28 -7.92
C PRO A 347 12.14 -18.01 -7.31
N TRP A 348 11.37 -19.08 -7.06
CA TRP A 348 10.13 -18.99 -6.29
C TRP A 348 10.38 -18.40 -4.90
N PRO A 349 9.43 -17.62 -4.34
CA PRO A 349 9.56 -17.13 -2.99
C PRO A 349 9.50 -18.32 -2.01
N ARG A 350 10.25 -18.24 -0.93
CA ARG A 350 10.28 -19.25 0.15
C ARG A 350 9.86 -18.59 1.46
N ASP A 351 9.62 -19.40 2.48
CA ASP A 351 9.25 -18.86 3.78
C ASP A 351 10.43 -18.05 4.36
N VAL A 352 10.12 -16.95 5.06
CA VAL A 352 11.14 -16.03 5.59
C VAL A 352 12.20 -16.77 6.43
N ALA A 353 11.76 -17.79 7.19
CA ALA A 353 12.62 -18.67 8.00
C ALA A 353 13.74 -19.36 7.20
N GLU A 354 13.48 -19.74 5.95
CA GLU A 354 14.42 -20.47 5.10
C GLU A 354 15.58 -19.61 4.62
N TYR A 355 15.36 -18.30 4.44
CA TYR A 355 16.41 -17.36 4.05
C TYR A 355 17.42 -17.09 5.17
N HIS A 356 17.06 -17.36 6.43
CA HIS A 356 17.97 -17.23 7.57
C HIS A 356 18.90 -18.45 7.72
N GLY A 357 18.51 -19.63 7.22
CA GLY A 357 19.20 -20.89 7.52
C GLY A 357 19.92 -21.56 6.35
N CYS A 358 19.60 -21.19 5.10
CA CYS A 358 20.02 -21.97 3.92
C CYS A 358 20.97 -21.18 3.01
N ALA A 359 22.05 -21.83 2.55
CA ALA A 359 22.82 -21.33 1.41
C ALA A 359 21.90 -21.34 0.17
N LEU A 360 21.48 -20.17 -0.28
CA LEU A 360 20.63 -20.03 -1.48
C LEU A 360 21.30 -20.74 -2.66
N ASN A 361 20.55 -21.58 -3.38
CA ASN A 361 21.05 -22.20 -4.59
C ASN A 361 21.56 -21.12 -5.54
N ASN A 362 22.84 -21.19 -5.91
CA ASN A 362 23.50 -20.25 -6.81
C ASN A 362 23.16 -20.54 -8.28
N SER A 363 21.97 -21.06 -8.57
CA SER A 363 21.52 -21.18 -9.96
C SER A 363 21.45 -19.79 -10.58
N VAL A 364 22.00 -19.67 -11.78
CA VAL A 364 22.18 -18.38 -12.46
C VAL A 364 21.02 -18.08 -13.40
N ASP A 365 20.33 -19.12 -13.89
CA ASP A 365 19.20 -19.01 -14.81
C ASP A 365 17.96 -19.73 -14.25
N PHE A 366 16.94 -18.96 -13.91
CA PHE A 366 15.65 -19.42 -13.42
C PHE A 366 14.59 -19.14 -14.48
N GLN A 367 14.06 -20.19 -15.09
CA GLN A 367 12.88 -20.11 -15.95
C GLN A 367 11.61 -20.42 -15.15
N THR A 368 11.38 -19.74 -14.02
CA THR A 368 10.35 -20.11 -13.02
C THR A 368 8.94 -20.11 -13.59
N ILE A 369 8.46 -18.95 -14.06
CA ILE A 369 7.11 -18.82 -14.62
C ILE A 369 6.97 -19.65 -15.89
N LYS A 370 7.94 -19.57 -16.78
CA LYS A 370 7.92 -20.28 -18.07
C LYS A 370 7.84 -21.80 -17.87
N SER A 371 8.72 -22.37 -17.04
CA SER A 371 8.71 -23.81 -16.73
C SER A 371 7.38 -24.25 -16.13
N PHE A 372 6.80 -23.44 -15.24
CA PHE A 372 5.51 -23.74 -14.63
C PHE A 372 4.37 -23.74 -15.65
N LEU A 373 4.29 -22.74 -16.52
CA LEU A 373 3.26 -22.65 -17.56
C LEU A 373 3.40 -23.76 -18.62
N GLU A 374 4.61 -24.24 -18.86
CA GLU A 374 4.89 -25.39 -19.72
C GLU A 374 4.59 -26.75 -19.06
N GLY A 375 4.18 -26.76 -17.79
CA GLY A 375 3.84 -27.97 -17.04
C GLY A 375 5.04 -28.73 -16.47
N ASN A 376 6.22 -28.11 -16.42
CA ASN A 376 7.39 -28.72 -15.81
C ASN A 376 7.25 -28.72 -14.28
N VAL A 377 7.37 -29.90 -13.67
CA VAL A 377 7.36 -30.05 -12.21
C VAL A 377 8.72 -29.60 -11.67
N SER A 378 8.71 -28.58 -10.82
CA SER A 378 9.88 -28.19 -10.04
C SER A 378 9.77 -28.82 -8.64
N ASP A 379 10.91 -29.24 -8.09
CA ASP A 379 11.01 -29.65 -6.68
C ASP A 379 10.83 -28.44 -5.72
N ASP A 380 10.79 -27.22 -6.25
CA ASP A 380 10.62 -25.96 -5.52
C ASP A 380 9.28 -25.26 -5.85
N GLY A 381 8.85 -24.34 -5.00
CA GLY A 381 7.66 -23.50 -5.21
C GLY A 381 6.35 -24.07 -4.67
N TYR A 382 6.41 -24.78 -3.53
CA TYR A 382 5.25 -25.23 -2.76
C TYR A 382 4.93 -24.33 -1.56
N SER A 383 5.76 -23.32 -1.27
CA SER A 383 5.48 -22.29 -0.26
C SER A 383 4.18 -21.55 -0.58
N MET A 384 3.54 -20.98 0.44
CA MET A 384 2.29 -20.25 0.24
C MET A 384 2.47 -19.05 -0.69
N GLY A 385 3.59 -18.33 -0.59
CA GLY A 385 3.95 -17.24 -1.50
C GLY A 385 4.13 -17.71 -2.95
N ALA A 386 4.67 -18.92 -3.17
CA ALA A 386 4.83 -19.48 -4.51
C ALA A 386 3.49 -19.91 -5.11
N LEU A 387 2.63 -20.54 -4.32
CA LEU A 387 1.26 -20.88 -4.73
C LEU A 387 0.46 -19.61 -5.10
N ARG A 388 0.57 -18.55 -4.31
CA ARG A 388 -0.02 -17.24 -4.60
C ARG A 388 0.47 -16.66 -5.92
N SER A 389 1.77 -16.82 -6.20
CA SER A 389 2.41 -16.34 -7.43
C SER A 389 2.00 -17.13 -8.67
N LYS A 390 1.92 -18.45 -8.56
CA LYS A 390 1.39 -19.34 -9.61
C LYS A 390 -0.07 -19.03 -9.94
N ALA A 391 -0.91 -18.83 -8.92
CA ALA A 391 -2.32 -18.48 -9.12
C ALA A 391 -2.48 -17.12 -9.81
N SER A 392 -1.71 -16.10 -9.41
CA SER A 392 -1.69 -14.79 -10.07
C SER A 392 -1.25 -14.87 -11.54
N ALA A 393 -0.24 -15.69 -11.85
CA ALA A 393 0.24 -15.88 -13.22
C ALA A 393 -0.85 -16.52 -14.10
N LEU A 394 -1.48 -17.61 -13.63
CA LEU A 394 -2.57 -18.27 -14.35
C LEU A 394 -3.77 -17.35 -14.55
N PHE A 395 -4.14 -16.59 -13.51
CA PHE A 395 -5.26 -15.66 -13.55
C PHE A 395 -5.08 -14.57 -14.60
N GLU A 396 -3.91 -13.92 -14.62
CA GLU A 396 -3.61 -12.90 -15.62
C GLU A 396 -3.51 -13.50 -17.03
N ARG A 397 -2.81 -14.62 -17.20
CA ARG A 397 -2.63 -15.24 -18.53
C ARG A 397 -3.95 -15.65 -19.15
N ALA A 398 -4.87 -16.22 -18.36
CA ALA A 398 -6.19 -16.60 -18.80
C ALA A 398 -7.04 -15.39 -19.22
N ALA A 399 -7.02 -14.31 -18.43
CA ALA A 399 -7.72 -13.08 -18.76
C ALA A 399 -7.13 -12.37 -20.00
N SER A 400 -5.81 -12.36 -20.15
CA SER A 400 -5.12 -11.78 -21.30
C SER A 400 -5.42 -12.55 -22.59
N LEU A 401 -5.39 -13.89 -22.53
CA LEU A 401 -5.73 -14.75 -23.66
C LEU A 401 -7.20 -14.58 -24.09
N SER A 402 -8.12 -14.46 -23.13
CA SER A 402 -9.53 -14.26 -23.46
C SER A 402 -9.79 -12.91 -24.14
N VAL A 403 -9.04 -11.87 -23.79
CA VAL A 403 -9.14 -10.56 -24.46
C VAL A 403 -8.62 -10.62 -25.90
N ASN A 404 -7.47 -11.26 -26.11
CA ASN A 404 -6.73 -11.30 -27.38
C ASN A 404 -6.97 -12.59 -28.18
N TRP A 405 -8.15 -13.19 -28.05
CA TRP A 405 -8.47 -14.46 -28.71
C TRP A 405 -8.53 -14.31 -30.23
N ASP A 406 -7.40 -14.50 -30.90
CA ASP A 406 -7.32 -14.79 -32.33
C ASP A 406 -7.50 -16.30 -32.52
N SER A 407 -8.38 -16.68 -33.46
CA SER A 407 -9.02 -17.98 -33.64
C SER A 407 -8.10 -19.18 -33.97
N GLY A 408 -6.85 -19.21 -33.51
CA GLY A 408 -5.88 -20.29 -33.73
C GLY A 408 -4.89 -20.58 -32.60
N MET A 409 -4.96 -19.89 -31.45
CA MET A 409 -4.06 -20.18 -30.32
C MET A 409 -4.57 -21.32 -29.42
N LYS A 410 -3.65 -22.19 -29.02
CA LYS A 410 -3.90 -23.38 -28.18
C LYS A 410 -4.24 -22.98 -26.73
N SER A 411 -5.52 -22.77 -26.44
CA SER A 411 -6.05 -22.67 -25.06
C SER A 411 -5.82 -23.91 -24.22
N THR A 412 -5.62 -25.07 -24.88
CA THR A 412 -5.52 -26.38 -24.22
C THR A 412 -4.31 -26.49 -23.29
N GLU A 413 -3.17 -25.86 -23.63
CA GLU A 413 -1.96 -25.93 -22.81
C GLU A 413 -2.16 -25.17 -21.48
N LEU A 414 -2.77 -23.98 -21.54
CA LEU A 414 -3.09 -23.19 -20.35
C LEU A 414 -4.20 -23.83 -19.50
N GLU A 415 -5.22 -24.39 -20.13
CA GLU A 415 -6.29 -25.12 -19.43
C GLU A 415 -5.74 -26.32 -18.64
N LEU A 416 -4.82 -27.09 -19.23
CA LEU A 416 -4.13 -28.18 -18.56
C LEU A 416 -3.26 -27.68 -17.39
N ALA A 417 -2.55 -26.56 -17.57
CA ALA A 417 -1.76 -25.96 -16.49
C ALA A 417 -2.65 -25.51 -15.32
N ILE A 418 -3.79 -24.86 -15.59
CA ILE A 418 -4.76 -24.45 -14.56
C ILE A 418 -5.32 -25.66 -13.83
N SER A 419 -5.78 -26.67 -14.58
CA SER A 419 -6.39 -27.87 -14.02
C SER A 419 -5.39 -28.66 -13.17
N SER A 420 -4.17 -28.85 -13.67
CA SER A 420 -3.08 -29.48 -12.92
C SER A 420 -2.79 -28.71 -11.63
N PHE A 421 -2.66 -27.39 -11.71
CA PHE A 421 -2.42 -26.55 -10.54
C PHE A 421 -3.51 -26.72 -9.48
N ILE A 422 -4.80 -26.61 -9.85
CA ILE A 422 -5.93 -26.79 -8.93
C ILE A 422 -5.86 -28.15 -8.22
N THR A 423 -5.54 -29.23 -8.94
CA THR A 423 -5.43 -30.57 -8.34
C THR A 423 -4.27 -30.73 -7.37
N THR A 424 -3.23 -29.90 -7.48
CA THR A 424 -2.07 -29.91 -6.57
C THR A 424 -2.24 -29.02 -5.34
N LEU A 425 -3.30 -28.21 -5.28
CA LEU A 425 -3.49 -27.27 -4.18
C LEU A 425 -3.84 -28.00 -2.87
N PRO A 426 -3.30 -27.54 -1.72
CA PRO A 426 -3.71 -28.04 -0.42
C PRO A 426 -5.21 -27.84 -0.17
N SER A 427 -5.82 -28.78 0.55
CA SER A 427 -7.23 -28.68 0.95
C SER A 427 -7.42 -27.62 2.04
N LEU A 428 -8.47 -26.80 1.90
CA LEU A 428 -8.88 -25.81 2.92
C LEU A 428 -9.32 -26.46 4.25
N HIS A 429 -9.61 -27.75 4.26
CA HIS A 429 -9.97 -28.51 5.46
C HIS A 429 -8.76 -29.00 6.26
N SER A 430 -7.54 -28.85 5.72
CA SER A 430 -6.33 -29.18 6.47
C SER A 430 -6.14 -28.22 7.65
N SER A 431 -5.50 -28.72 8.71
CA SER A 431 -5.19 -27.91 9.90
C SER A 431 -4.06 -26.92 9.55
N LEU A 432 -4.44 -25.79 8.96
CA LEU A 432 -3.55 -24.69 8.58
C LEU A 432 -3.60 -23.60 9.64
N ASP A 433 -2.50 -22.84 9.73
CA ASP A 433 -2.51 -21.59 10.46
C ASP A 433 -3.52 -20.61 9.81
N PRO A 434 -4.15 -19.70 10.59
CA PRO A 434 -5.18 -18.82 10.06
C PRO A 434 -4.72 -17.99 8.86
N GLU A 435 -3.48 -17.47 8.90
CA GLU A 435 -2.90 -16.67 7.82
C GLU A 435 -2.76 -17.47 6.52
N ASP A 436 -2.26 -18.71 6.62
CA ASP A 436 -2.13 -19.63 5.48
C ASP A 436 -3.51 -20.01 4.93
N LYS A 437 -4.51 -20.21 5.79
CA LYS A 437 -5.90 -20.44 5.37
C LYS A 437 -6.42 -19.26 4.54
N HIS A 438 -6.24 -18.02 4.99
CA HIS A 438 -6.71 -16.82 4.28
C HIS A 438 -6.00 -16.63 2.94
N LEU A 439 -4.69 -16.87 2.90
CA LEU A 439 -3.92 -16.82 1.66
C LEU A 439 -4.37 -17.92 0.69
N LEU A 440 -4.57 -19.15 1.18
CA LEU A 440 -4.99 -20.30 0.37
C LEU A 440 -6.41 -20.11 -0.20
N ILE A 441 -7.33 -19.46 0.52
CA ILE A 441 -8.63 -19.04 -0.01
C ILE A 441 -8.44 -18.16 -1.26
N ALA A 442 -7.48 -17.22 -1.21
CA ALA A 442 -7.18 -16.38 -2.36
C ALA A 442 -6.55 -17.16 -3.52
N VAL A 443 -5.63 -18.09 -3.24
CA VAL A 443 -5.03 -18.97 -4.24
C VAL A 443 -6.10 -19.78 -4.98
N HIS A 444 -6.98 -20.49 -4.27
CA HIS A 444 -8.05 -21.28 -4.87
C HIS A 444 -9.01 -20.41 -5.68
N THR A 445 -9.42 -19.28 -5.12
CA THR A 445 -10.35 -18.36 -5.79
C THR A 445 -9.74 -17.81 -7.08
N LEU A 446 -8.48 -17.41 -7.08
CA LEU A 446 -7.77 -16.94 -8.27
C LEU A 446 -7.67 -18.04 -9.34
N ALA A 447 -7.33 -19.28 -8.94
CA ALA A 447 -7.21 -20.40 -9.87
C ALA A 447 -8.54 -20.76 -10.56
N HIS A 448 -9.64 -20.84 -9.80
CA HIS A 448 -10.97 -21.08 -10.37
C HIS A 448 -11.44 -19.88 -11.23
N THR A 449 -11.14 -18.65 -10.81
CA THR A 449 -11.47 -17.46 -11.62
C THR A 449 -10.63 -17.38 -12.89
N ALA A 450 -9.40 -17.92 -12.89
CA ALA A 450 -8.61 -18.08 -14.11
C ALA A 450 -9.32 -19.00 -15.11
N LEU A 451 -9.85 -20.14 -14.65
CA LEU A 451 -10.63 -21.05 -15.49
C LEU A 451 -11.90 -20.38 -16.04
N ILE A 452 -12.62 -19.62 -15.21
CA ILE A 452 -13.77 -18.81 -15.67
C ILE A 452 -13.32 -17.83 -16.76
N SER A 453 -12.22 -17.10 -16.53
CA SER A 453 -11.72 -16.06 -17.44
C SER A 453 -11.30 -16.62 -18.79
N LEU A 454 -10.76 -17.84 -18.81
CA LEU A 454 -10.37 -18.55 -20.04
C LEU A 454 -11.59 -18.89 -20.92
N HIS A 455 -12.66 -19.37 -20.30
CA HIS A 455 -13.84 -19.88 -21.00
C HIS A 455 -14.97 -18.84 -21.16
N ASP A 456 -14.92 -17.69 -20.49
CA ASP A 456 -16.06 -16.75 -20.40
C ASP A 456 -16.59 -16.29 -21.77
N ARG A 457 -15.71 -16.00 -22.73
CA ARG A 457 -16.11 -15.60 -24.09
C ARG A 457 -16.69 -16.73 -24.93
N LEU A 458 -16.25 -17.97 -24.69
CA LEU A 458 -16.67 -19.14 -25.44
C LEU A 458 -17.95 -19.76 -24.86
N ALA A 459 -18.22 -19.54 -23.57
CA ALA A 459 -19.33 -20.15 -22.84
C ALA A 459 -20.72 -19.86 -23.43
N SER A 460 -20.90 -18.81 -24.23
CA SER A 460 -22.18 -18.57 -24.91
C SER A 460 -22.43 -19.49 -26.11
N ASN A 461 -21.37 -20.02 -26.74
CA ASN A 461 -21.46 -20.77 -28.00
C ASN A 461 -20.96 -22.22 -27.87
N ASP A 462 -20.12 -22.51 -26.88
CA ASP A 462 -19.55 -23.83 -26.63
C ASP A 462 -20.07 -24.41 -25.30
N PRO A 463 -20.80 -25.53 -25.32
CA PRO A 463 -21.34 -26.15 -24.11
C PRO A 463 -20.25 -26.65 -23.16
N VAL A 464 -19.07 -27.03 -23.67
CA VAL A 464 -17.96 -27.47 -22.82
C VAL A 464 -17.42 -26.30 -22.01
N SER A 465 -17.15 -25.18 -22.67
CA SER A 465 -16.74 -23.93 -22.01
C SER A 465 -17.78 -23.43 -21.01
N TYR A 466 -19.07 -23.56 -21.32
CA TYR A 466 -20.16 -23.25 -20.38
C TYR A 466 -20.10 -24.11 -19.11
N GLU A 467 -19.95 -25.42 -19.27
CA GLU A 467 -19.84 -26.36 -18.15
C GLU A 467 -18.60 -26.08 -17.29
N GLN A 468 -17.45 -25.76 -17.91
CA GLN A 468 -16.22 -25.39 -17.20
C GLN A 468 -16.39 -24.12 -16.36
N CYS A 469 -16.99 -23.06 -16.91
CA CYS A 469 -17.31 -21.85 -16.15
C CYS A 469 -18.24 -22.16 -14.96
N SER A 470 -19.28 -22.95 -15.20
CA SER A 470 -20.27 -23.33 -14.18
C SER A 470 -19.65 -24.17 -13.06
N HIS A 471 -18.81 -25.14 -13.40
CA HIS A 471 -18.07 -25.95 -12.43
C HIS A 471 -17.13 -25.09 -11.57
N ALA A 472 -16.34 -24.21 -12.20
CA ALA A 472 -15.45 -23.29 -11.50
C ALA A 472 -16.21 -22.32 -10.57
N ALA A 473 -17.35 -21.79 -11.01
CA ALA A 473 -18.20 -20.91 -10.21
C ALA A 473 -18.74 -21.63 -8.95
N ARG A 474 -19.21 -22.88 -9.10
CA ARG A 474 -19.66 -23.69 -7.95
C ARG A 474 -18.51 -24.04 -7.00
N ALA A 475 -17.31 -24.28 -7.50
CA ALA A 475 -16.13 -24.48 -6.65
C ALA A 475 -15.83 -23.22 -5.81
N CYS A 476 -15.92 -22.02 -6.39
CA CYS A 476 -15.84 -20.78 -5.62
C CYS A 476 -16.97 -20.65 -4.58
N CYS A 477 -18.21 -21.04 -4.91
CA CYS A 477 -19.31 -21.06 -3.95
C CYS A 477 -19.05 -22.01 -2.78
N ALA A 478 -18.49 -23.19 -3.04
CA ALA A 478 -18.10 -24.16 -2.02
C ALA A 478 -17.00 -23.63 -1.09
N ILE A 479 -16.12 -22.75 -1.58
CA ILE A 479 -15.13 -22.04 -0.75
C ILE A 479 -15.82 -20.99 0.11
N ILE A 480 -16.70 -20.18 -0.49
CA ILE A 480 -17.43 -19.09 0.18
C ILE A 480 -18.27 -19.63 1.35
N THR A 481 -18.94 -20.76 1.18
CA THR A 481 -19.80 -21.35 2.23
C THR A 481 -19.02 -21.89 3.44
N GLN A 482 -17.69 -22.03 3.33
CA GLN A 482 -16.82 -22.41 4.44
C GLN A 482 -16.30 -21.21 5.24
N LEU A 483 -16.58 -19.98 4.80
CA LEU A 483 -16.12 -18.77 5.47
C LEU A 483 -17.00 -18.45 6.68
N SER A 484 -16.34 -18.16 7.80
CA SER A 484 -16.97 -17.57 8.98
C SER A 484 -17.03 -16.04 8.86
N GLU A 485 -17.89 -15.39 9.63
CA GLU A 485 -17.96 -13.92 9.69
C GLU A 485 -16.59 -13.28 10.04
N THR A 486 -15.79 -13.95 10.87
CA THR A 486 -14.46 -13.46 11.25
C THR A 486 -13.43 -13.57 10.14
N ASP A 487 -13.59 -14.48 9.18
CA ASP A 487 -12.63 -14.66 8.08
C ASP A 487 -12.63 -13.44 7.14
N PHE A 488 -13.80 -12.82 6.91
CA PHE A 488 -13.95 -11.66 6.01
C PHE A 488 -13.02 -10.49 6.36
N ALA A 489 -12.63 -10.35 7.63
CA ALA A 489 -11.73 -9.29 8.05
C ALA A 489 -10.31 -9.40 7.45
N TYR A 490 -9.89 -10.61 7.05
CA TYR A 490 -8.53 -10.96 6.63
C TYR A 490 -8.45 -11.33 5.13
N LEU A 491 -9.55 -11.24 4.39
CA LEU A 491 -9.59 -11.59 2.98
C LEU A 491 -8.93 -10.53 2.08
N ASP A 492 -8.29 -10.98 1.00
CA ASP A 492 -7.61 -10.13 0.01
C ASP A 492 -8.64 -9.30 -0.79
N PRO A 493 -8.44 -7.98 -0.98
CA PRO A 493 -9.32 -7.13 -1.80
C PRO A 493 -9.59 -7.67 -3.21
N ILE A 494 -8.65 -8.44 -3.80
CA ILE A 494 -8.80 -9.00 -5.16
C ILE A 494 -9.99 -9.96 -5.28
N LEU A 495 -10.39 -10.62 -4.17
CA LEU A 495 -11.48 -11.60 -4.17
C LEU A 495 -12.80 -10.97 -4.58
N GLY A 496 -12.97 -9.67 -4.33
CA GLY A 496 -14.12 -8.95 -4.78
C GLY A 496 -14.29 -8.91 -6.31
N HIS A 497 -13.19 -8.76 -7.05
CA HIS A 497 -13.22 -8.87 -8.52
C HIS A 497 -13.56 -10.30 -8.95
N CYS A 498 -12.92 -11.29 -8.33
CA CYS A 498 -13.16 -12.70 -8.62
C CYS A 498 -14.61 -13.12 -8.40
N TRP A 499 -15.19 -12.75 -7.26
CA TRP A 499 -16.56 -13.10 -6.91
C TRP A 499 -17.59 -12.35 -7.75
N THR A 500 -17.26 -11.17 -8.27
CA THR A 500 -18.07 -10.49 -9.29
C THR A 500 -18.15 -11.35 -10.57
N SER A 501 -17.02 -11.90 -11.02
CA SER A 501 -17.00 -12.81 -12.17
C SER A 501 -17.80 -14.09 -11.93
N VAL A 502 -17.69 -14.69 -10.73
CA VAL A 502 -18.48 -15.86 -10.32
C VAL A 502 -19.99 -15.54 -10.35
N ALA A 503 -20.40 -14.41 -9.79
CA ALA A 503 -21.79 -14.00 -9.76
C ALA A 503 -22.36 -13.73 -11.17
N GLU A 504 -21.58 -13.19 -12.10
CA GLU A 504 -21.99 -13.02 -13.51
C GLU A 504 -22.19 -14.38 -14.23
N VAL A 505 -21.37 -15.39 -13.92
CA VAL A 505 -21.56 -16.76 -14.46
C VAL A 505 -22.87 -17.36 -13.92
N LEU A 506 -23.12 -17.31 -12.62
CA LEU A 506 -24.33 -17.84 -12.02
C LEU A 506 -25.59 -17.12 -12.53
N LEU A 507 -25.51 -15.79 -12.72
CA LEU A 507 -26.60 -15.02 -13.28
C LEU A 507 -26.92 -15.45 -14.73
N ARG A 508 -25.89 -15.67 -15.55
CA ARG A 508 -26.04 -16.21 -16.91
C ARG A 508 -26.67 -17.61 -16.89
N GLU A 509 -26.28 -18.45 -15.94
CA GLU A 509 -26.83 -19.79 -15.78
C GLU A 509 -28.32 -19.77 -15.42
N ILE A 510 -28.74 -18.89 -14.49
CA ILE A 510 -30.17 -18.68 -14.17
C ILE A 510 -30.96 -18.25 -15.43
N MET A 511 -30.41 -17.33 -16.23
CA MET A 511 -31.03 -16.89 -17.48
C MET A 511 -31.23 -18.05 -18.46
N THR A 512 -30.20 -18.88 -18.66
CA THR A 512 -30.24 -20.03 -19.57
C THR A 512 -31.25 -21.08 -19.09
N VAL A 513 -31.26 -21.40 -17.80
CA VAL A 513 -32.17 -22.39 -17.21
C VAL A 513 -33.63 -21.90 -17.29
N ASN A 514 -33.89 -20.64 -16.99
CA ASN A 514 -35.25 -20.06 -17.08
C ASN A 514 -35.77 -20.01 -18.53
N ALA A 515 -34.88 -19.90 -19.52
CA ALA A 515 -35.23 -19.93 -20.93
C ALA A 515 -35.40 -21.36 -21.49
N SER A 516 -35.00 -22.39 -20.75
CA SER A 516 -35.04 -23.78 -21.20
C SER A 516 -36.45 -24.37 -21.18
N TRP A 517 -36.71 -25.30 -22.11
CA TRP A 517 -37.96 -26.06 -22.16
C TRP A 517 -37.65 -27.57 -22.15
N PRO A 518 -38.24 -28.37 -21.24
CA PRO A 518 -39.21 -27.99 -20.20
C PRO A 518 -38.58 -27.10 -19.10
N PRO A 519 -39.39 -26.33 -18.35
CA PRO A 519 -38.88 -25.48 -17.29
C PRO A 519 -38.20 -26.32 -16.20
N VAL A 520 -36.91 -26.06 -15.97
CA VAL A 520 -36.11 -26.66 -14.90
C VAL A 520 -36.02 -25.66 -13.74
N SER A 521 -36.04 -26.14 -12.50
CA SER A 521 -35.87 -25.26 -11.33
C SER A 521 -34.44 -24.68 -11.29
N SER A 522 -34.35 -23.36 -11.10
CA SER A 522 -33.11 -22.61 -10.90
C SER A 522 -32.84 -22.30 -9.41
N ASP A 523 -33.52 -22.98 -8.48
CA ASP A 523 -33.48 -22.67 -7.04
C ASP A 523 -32.09 -22.92 -6.43
N SER A 524 -31.40 -24.00 -6.82
CA SER A 524 -30.03 -24.27 -6.36
C SER A 524 -29.06 -23.16 -6.78
N ILE A 525 -29.13 -22.74 -8.04
CA ILE A 525 -28.25 -21.69 -8.59
C ILE A 525 -28.56 -20.33 -7.95
N ARG A 526 -29.83 -20.06 -7.64
CA ARG A 526 -30.21 -18.86 -6.88
C ARG A 526 -29.64 -18.88 -5.45
N ASN A 527 -29.60 -20.03 -4.79
CA ASN A 527 -28.97 -20.15 -3.46
C ASN A 527 -27.45 -19.94 -3.52
N ASP A 528 -26.78 -20.47 -4.56
CA ASP A 528 -25.36 -20.22 -4.80
C ASP A 528 -25.10 -18.72 -5.02
N LEU A 529 -25.89 -18.07 -5.89
CA LEU A 529 -25.79 -16.64 -6.14
C LEU A 529 -26.05 -15.82 -4.87
N ALA A 530 -27.03 -16.20 -4.06
CA ALA A 530 -27.30 -15.54 -2.78
C ALA A 530 -26.11 -15.64 -1.81
N SER A 531 -25.42 -16.79 -1.77
CA SER A 531 -24.22 -16.98 -0.96
C SER A 531 -23.07 -16.09 -1.43
N VAL A 532 -22.88 -15.96 -2.76
CA VAL A 532 -21.88 -15.05 -3.33
C VAL A 532 -22.21 -13.59 -3.02
N LEU A 533 -23.48 -13.19 -3.19
CA LEU A 533 -23.92 -11.82 -2.90
C LEU A 533 -23.76 -11.47 -1.41
N TYR A 534 -24.07 -12.40 -0.50
CA TYR A 534 -23.79 -12.23 0.93
C TYR A 534 -22.30 -12.03 1.20
N ALA A 535 -21.44 -12.84 0.57
CA ALA A 535 -20.00 -12.72 0.74
C ALA A 535 -19.46 -11.38 0.19
N MET A 536 -19.97 -10.92 -0.95
CA MET A 536 -19.65 -9.61 -1.52
C MET A 536 -20.13 -8.46 -0.62
N ASP A 537 -21.32 -8.56 -0.02
CA ASP A 537 -21.86 -7.57 0.91
C ASP A 537 -21.01 -7.49 2.19
N SER A 538 -20.64 -8.64 2.77
CA SER A 538 -19.74 -8.74 3.92
C SER A 538 -18.37 -8.12 3.64
N LEU A 539 -17.79 -8.37 2.45
CA LEU A 539 -16.55 -7.69 2.03
C LEU A 539 -16.75 -6.20 1.78
N SER A 540 -17.94 -5.76 1.35
CA SER A 540 -18.21 -4.36 1.00
C SER A 540 -18.08 -3.40 2.18
N ALA A 541 -18.24 -3.91 3.40
CA ALA A 541 -17.97 -3.17 4.63
C ALA A 541 -16.52 -2.65 4.70
N LYS A 542 -15.57 -3.36 4.08
CA LYS A 542 -14.17 -2.94 3.95
C LYS A 542 -13.83 -2.41 2.56
N PHE A 543 -14.49 -2.92 1.52
CA PHE A 543 -14.20 -2.64 0.11
C PHE A 543 -15.43 -2.07 -0.62
N PRO A 544 -15.68 -0.75 -0.56
CA PRO A 544 -16.93 -0.15 -1.02
C PRO A 544 -17.30 -0.45 -2.48
N ILE A 545 -16.29 -0.66 -3.35
CA ILE A 545 -16.50 -0.96 -4.77
C ILE A 545 -17.32 -2.25 -4.98
N LEU A 546 -17.23 -3.20 -4.04
CA LEU A 546 -17.95 -4.47 -4.10
C LEU A 546 -19.43 -4.34 -3.77
N GLY A 547 -19.79 -3.39 -2.90
CA GLY A 547 -21.20 -3.07 -2.63
C GLY A 547 -21.89 -2.55 -3.88
N ILE A 548 -21.20 -1.74 -4.69
CA ILE A 548 -21.70 -1.25 -5.98
C ILE A 548 -21.88 -2.41 -6.97
N ALA A 549 -20.90 -3.31 -7.06
CA ALA A 549 -20.96 -4.49 -7.94
C ALA A 549 -22.10 -5.43 -7.54
N ALA A 550 -22.22 -5.77 -6.25
CA ALA A 550 -23.29 -6.61 -5.71
C ALA A 550 -24.67 -5.99 -5.98
N THR A 551 -24.84 -4.68 -5.75
CA THR A 551 -26.08 -3.96 -6.04
C THR A 551 -26.45 -4.02 -7.52
N LYS A 552 -25.46 -3.91 -8.42
CA LYS A 552 -25.69 -3.99 -9.87
C LYS A 552 -26.19 -5.37 -10.29
N ILE A 553 -25.63 -6.44 -9.71
CA ILE A 553 -26.06 -7.81 -9.97
C ILE A 553 -27.47 -8.04 -9.39
N GLN A 554 -27.72 -7.59 -8.16
CA GLN A 554 -29.02 -7.73 -7.50
C GLN A 554 -30.14 -7.01 -8.27
N LYS A 555 -29.87 -5.86 -8.90
CA LYS A 555 -30.85 -5.14 -9.74
C LYS A 555 -31.24 -5.91 -11.01
N ARG A 556 -30.40 -6.82 -11.50
CA ARG A 556 -30.70 -7.67 -12.67
C ARG A 556 -31.52 -8.90 -12.30
N LEU A 557 -31.53 -9.30 -11.02
CA LEU A 557 -32.25 -10.49 -10.54
C LEU A 557 -33.78 -10.39 -10.65
N PRO A 558 -34.46 -9.27 -10.31
CA PRO A 558 -35.91 -9.14 -10.47
C PRO A 558 -36.37 -8.90 -11.92
N GLN A 559 -35.43 -8.78 -12.88
CA GLN A 559 -35.73 -8.70 -14.32
C GLN A 559 -35.75 -10.10 -14.98
N LEU A 560 -35.60 -11.16 -14.18
CA LEU A 560 -35.61 -12.58 -14.54
C LEU A 560 -36.78 -13.30 -13.88
#